data_AF-C7TYD4-F1
#
_entry.id   AF-C7TYD4-F1
#
_cell.length_a   1.000
_cell.length_b   1.000
_cell.length_c   1.000
_cell.angle_alpha   90.00
_cell.angle_beta   90.00
_cell.angle_gamma   90.00
#
_symmetry.space_group_name_H-M   'P 1'
#
loop_
_entity.id
_entity.type
_entity.pdbx_description
1 polymer ?
#
loop_
_entity_poly.entity_id
_entity_poly.type
_entity_poly.pdbx_seq_one_letter_code
_entity_poly.pdbx_strand_id
1 'polypeptide(L)'
;MLRHFKESAERHRRRPKIYQPGSEDQLKEYWEKYEGLDRESFNPRTLFADIDLDGDGYLNVNEIEAFLQREIEKVYNPEDPDFDPWEEKYDQIKMRQKFMERFDTDKDYFISREEFLKNVKVPYVLGDHYWKTAQDVEDVFETDESELRRLASEAQSLEKDHLTDAPNLHQTTEQPNVQKT
;
A
#
# COMPACT_ATOMS: atom_id res chain seq x y z
N MET A 1 -16.91 -12.85 -6.09
CA MET A 1 -16.44 -12.62 -4.71
C MET A 1 -15.28 -13.53 -4.35
N LEU A 2 -15.47 -14.78 -3.90
CA LEU A 2 -14.37 -15.60 -3.33
C LEU A 2 -13.15 -15.85 -4.26
N ARG A 3 -13.36 -15.88 -5.58
CA ARG A 3 -12.26 -15.97 -6.57
C ARG A 3 -11.46 -14.68 -6.68
N HIS A 4 -12.13 -13.52 -6.75
CA HIS A 4 -11.48 -12.21 -6.77
C HIS A 4 -10.65 -11.95 -5.50
N PHE A 5 -11.15 -12.35 -4.32
CA PHE A 5 -10.42 -12.21 -3.07
C PHE A 5 -9.14 -13.06 -3.01
N LYS A 6 -9.19 -14.30 -3.53
CA LYS A 6 -7.99 -15.15 -3.64
C LYS A 6 -6.99 -14.62 -4.67
N GLU A 7 -7.48 -14.10 -5.79
CA GLU A 7 -6.63 -13.48 -6.81
C GLU A 7 -5.96 -12.20 -6.30
N SER A 8 -6.67 -11.35 -5.53
CA SER A 8 -6.06 -10.17 -4.89
C SER A 8 -4.98 -10.58 -3.89
N ALA A 9 -5.30 -11.46 -2.93
CA ALA A 9 -4.34 -11.95 -1.93
C ALA A 9 -3.09 -12.64 -2.55
N GLU A 10 -3.27 -13.40 -3.63
CA GLU A 10 -2.14 -13.99 -4.36
C GLU A 10 -1.31 -12.94 -5.11
N ARG A 11 -1.94 -11.89 -5.66
CA ARG A 11 -1.24 -10.76 -6.26
C ARG A 11 -0.34 -10.07 -5.23
N HIS A 12 -0.82 -9.76 -4.02
CA HIS A 12 0.01 -9.14 -2.96
C HIS A 12 1.23 -9.98 -2.59
N ARG A 13 1.05 -11.30 -2.48
CA ARG A 13 2.17 -12.19 -2.13
C ARG A 13 3.26 -12.20 -3.21
N ARG A 14 2.89 -11.92 -4.46
CA ARG A 14 3.80 -11.96 -5.62
C ARG A 14 4.45 -10.60 -5.92
N ARG A 15 3.91 -9.49 -5.39
CA ARG A 15 4.47 -8.15 -5.62
C ARG A 15 5.84 -8.00 -4.94
N PRO A 16 6.76 -7.22 -5.54
CA PRO A 16 8.02 -6.88 -4.91
C PRO A 16 7.78 -6.13 -3.60
N LYS A 17 8.49 -6.52 -2.55
CA LYS A 17 8.48 -5.78 -1.29
C LYS A 17 9.52 -4.68 -1.36
N ILE A 18 9.12 -3.51 -0.91
CA ILE A 18 9.99 -2.34 -0.87
C ILE A 18 10.24 -1.91 0.57
N TYR A 19 11.39 -1.30 0.78
CA TYR A 19 11.84 -0.93 2.13
C TYR A 19 11.19 0.37 2.62
N GLN A 20 11.15 0.55 3.95
CA GLN A 20 10.79 1.84 4.52
C GLN A 20 11.73 2.96 4.04
N PRO A 21 11.22 4.18 3.78
CA PRO A 21 11.99 5.30 3.25
C PRO A 21 13.05 5.78 4.23
N GLY A 22 14.32 5.66 3.89
CA GLY A 22 15.44 6.03 4.75
C GLY A 22 15.92 4.93 5.69
N SER A 23 15.42 3.69 5.51
CA SER A 23 15.95 2.53 6.22
C SER A 23 17.35 2.18 5.74
N GLU A 24 18.16 1.60 6.62
CA GLU A 24 19.52 1.18 6.28
C GLU A 24 19.54 0.18 5.12
N ASP A 25 18.54 -0.71 5.04
CA ASP A 25 18.40 -1.66 3.94
C ASP A 25 18.10 -0.97 2.61
N GLN A 26 17.20 0.01 2.57
CA GLN A 26 16.91 0.79 1.36
C GLN A 26 18.18 1.50 0.86
N LEU A 27 18.89 2.16 1.78
CA LEU A 27 20.08 2.95 1.45
C LEU A 27 21.23 2.07 0.95
N LYS A 28 21.41 0.88 1.53
CA LYS A 28 22.39 -0.11 1.07
C LYS A 28 22.01 -0.72 -0.27
N GLU A 29 20.74 -1.01 -0.49
CA GLU A 29 20.28 -1.53 -1.79
C GLU A 29 20.48 -0.50 -2.90
N TYR A 30 20.19 0.77 -2.64
CA TYR A 30 20.47 1.85 -3.58
C TYR A 30 21.96 1.92 -3.91
N TRP A 31 22.81 1.87 -2.89
CA TRP A 31 24.28 1.86 -3.02
C TRP A 31 24.80 0.71 -3.89
N GLU A 32 24.32 -0.51 -3.65
CA GLU A 32 24.70 -1.70 -4.44
C GLU A 32 24.28 -1.59 -5.92
N LYS A 33 23.05 -1.14 -6.17
CA LYS A 33 22.45 -1.17 -7.50
C LYS A 33 22.89 -0.03 -8.41
N TYR A 34 23.11 1.16 -7.87
CA TYR A 34 23.32 2.34 -8.69
C TYR A 34 24.79 2.58 -9.03
N GLU A 35 25.70 2.26 -8.11
CA GLU A 35 27.14 2.47 -8.30
C GLU A 35 27.91 1.17 -8.57
N GLY A 36 27.25 0.00 -8.50
CA GLY A 36 27.92 -1.30 -8.57
C GLY A 36 28.92 -1.52 -7.43
N LEU A 37 28.78 -0.75 -6.35
CA LEU A 37 29.65 -0.79 -5.19
C LEU A 37 29.25 -1.91 -4.24
N ASP A 38 30.24 -2.46 -3.54
CA ASP A 38 29.99 -3.57 -2.62
C ASP A 38 29.21 -3.12 -1.39
N ARG A 39 28.30 -3.98 -0.88
CA ARG A 39 27.47 -3.68 0.30
C ARG A 39 28.30 -3.33 1.53
N GLU A 40 29.45 -3.98 1.70
CA GLU A 40 30.32 -3.78 2.87
C GLU A 40 31.05 -2.44 2.83
N SER A 41 31.10 -1.80 1.66
CA SER A 41 31.69 -0.46 1.46
C SER A 41 30.71 0.69 1.72
N PHE A 42 29.49 0.40 2.19
CA PHE A 42 28.44 1.38 2.40
C PHE A 42 28.93 2.58 3.22
N ASN A 43 28.86 3.77 2.61
CA ASN A 43 29.22 5.02 3.25
C ASN A 43 28.07 6.04 3.13
N PRO A 44 27.38 6.37 4.23
CA PRO A 44 26.25 7.29 4.17
C PRO A 44 26.66 8.72 3.80
N ARG A 45 27.93 9.11 3.94
CA ARG A 45 28.42 10.42 3.46
C ARG A 45 28.51 10.46 1.94
N THR A 46 28.99 9.38 1.33
CA THR A 46 29.08 9.29 -0.13
C THR A 46 27.70 9.21 -0.72
N LEU A 47 26.83 8.36 -0.15
CA LEU A 47 25.44 8.28 -0.59
C LEU A 47 24.71 9.63 -0.52
N PHE A 48 24.93 10.41 0.55
CA PHE A 48 24.37 11.76 0.63
C PHE A 48 24.82 12.63 -0.55
N ALA A 49 26.12 12.62 -0.86
CA ALA A 49 26.67 13.39 -1.97
C ALA A 49 26.17 12.92 -3.35
N ASP A 50 25.77 11.64 -3.48
CA ASP A 50 25.18 11.13 -4.71
C ASP A 50 23.71 11.56 -4.90
N ILE A 51 23.00 11.86 -3.81
CA ILE A 51 21.61 12.35 -3.84
C ILE A 51 21.57 13.88 -3.96
N ASP A 52 22.54 14.57 -3.38
CA ASP A 52 22.77 16.03 -3.47
C ASP A 52 23.28 16.37 -4.89
N LEU A 53 22.35 16.57 -5.83
CA LEU A 53 22.64 16.69 -7.26
C LEU A 53 23.23 18.04 -7.62
N ASP A 54 22.87 19.09 -6.87
CA ASP A 54 23.41 20.44 -7.09
C ASP A 54 24.61 20.77 -6.19
N GLY A 55 24.89 19.94 -5.19
CA GLY A 55 26.08 20.01 -4.34
C GLY A 55 26.02 21.14 -3.32
N ASP A 56 24.83 21.62 -2.95
CA ASP A 56 24.66 22.70 -2.00
C ASP A 56 24.81 22.25 -0.53
N GLY A 57 24.92 20.94 -0.30
CA GLY A 57 25.10 20.33 1.02
C GLY A 57 23.80 20.01 1.75
N TYR A 58 22.66 20.17 1.08
CA TYR A 58 21.32 19.90 1.58
C TYR A 58 20.56 19.02 0.58
N LEU A 59 19.67 18.16 1.09
CA LEU A 59 18.72 17.46 0.23
C LEU A 59 17.41 18.21 0.23
N ASN A 60 17.00 18.70 -0.93
CA ASN A 60 15.70 19.33 -1.12
C ASN A 60 14.63 18.28 -1.46
N VAL A 61 13.36 18.71 -1.47
CA VAL A 61 12.20 17.85 -1.75
C VAL A 61 12.34 17.08 -3.07
N ASN A 62 12.85 17.72 -4.13
CA ASN A 62 12.91 17.09 -5.44
C ASN A 62 13.97 15.98 -5.49
N GLU A 63 15.12 16.19 -4.84
CA GLU A 63 16.18 15.19 -4.72
C GLU A 63 15.72 13.98 -3.92
N ILE A 64 14.99 14.23 -2.82
CA ILE A 64 14.39 13.19 -2.00
C ILE A 64 13.33 12.41 -2.79
N GLU A 65 12.45 13.11 -3.52
CA GLU A 65 11.44 12.46 -4.36
C GLU A 65 12.08 11.62 -5.47
N ALA A 66 13.13 12.12 -6.13
CA ALA A 66 13.85 11.38 -7.16
C ALA A 66 14.55 10.13 -6.58
N PHE A 67 15.14 10.24 -5.39
CA PHE A 67 15.71 9.11 -4.66
C PHE A 67 14.64 8.06 -4.32
N LEU A 68 13.50 8.48 -3.76
CA LEU A 68 12.42 7.57 -3.36
C LEU A 68 11.68 6.94 -4.55
N GLN A 69 11.61 7.64 -5.69
CA GLN A 69 10.98 7.13 -6.91
C GLN A 69 11.58 5.78 -7.34
N ARG A 70 12.89 5.60 -7.17
CA ARG A 70 13.59 4.34 -7.48
C ARG A 70 13.08 3.15 -6.68
N GLU A 71 12.60 3.41 -5.47
CA GLU A 71 11.99 2.39 -4.64
C GLU A 71 10.57 2.08 -5.14
N ILE A 72 9.80 3.12 -5.46
CA ILE A 72 8.39 3.04 -5.92
C ILE A 72 8.27 2.33 -7.27
N GLU A 73 9.19 2.58 -8.19
CA GLU A 73 9.27 1.94 -9.52
C GLU A 73 9.41 0.41 -9.45
N LYS A 74 9.82 -0.15 -8.30
CA LYS A 74 9.85 -1.60 -8.10
C LYS A 74 8.45 -2.22 -7.97
N VAL A 75 7.46 -1.44 -7.55
CA VAL A 75 6.08 -1.91 -7.33
C VAL A 75 5.12 -1.39 -8.39
N TYR A 76 5.33 -0.14 -8.82
CA TYR A 76 4.45 0.54 -9.76
C TYR A 76 5.11 0.62 -11.13
N ASN A 77 4.47 0.00 -12.13
CA ASN A 77 4.90 0.05 -13.52
C ASN A 77 3.74 0.59 -14.39
N PRO A 78 3.91 1.72 -15.10
CA PRO A 78 2.88 2.27 -15.98
C PRO A 78 2.43 1.35 -17.12
N GLU A 79 3.22 0.33 -17.46
CA GLU A 79 2.86 -0.67 -18.47
C GLU A 79 1.94 -1.78 -17.93
N ASP A 80 1.76 -1.86 -16.61
CA ASP A 80 0.93 -2.88 -15.99
C ASP A 80 -0.57 -2.56 -16.16
N PRO A 81 -1.42 -3.54 -16.52
CA PRO A 81 -2.87 -3.33 -16.68
C PRO A 81 -3.58 -2.84 -15.42
N ASP A 82 -3.03 -3.16 -14.25
CA ASP A 82 -3.56 -2.82 -12.93
C ASP A 82 -2.90 -1.56 -12.33
N PHE A 83 -2.15 -0.78 -13.13
CA PHE A 83 -1.48 0.43 -12.66
C PHE A 83 -2.49 1.55 -12.37
N ASP A 84 -2.47 2.06 -11.14
CA ASP A 84 -3.17 3.29 -10.76
C ASP A 84 -2.15 4.41 -10.44
N PRO A 85 -2.12 5.49 -11.24
CA PRO A 85 -1.27 6.65 -10.98
C PRO A 85 -1.52 7.34 -9.63
N TRP A 86 -2.72 7.21 -9.06
CA TRP A 86 -3.05 7.81 -7.77
C TRP A 86 -2.42 7.07 -6.59
N GLU A 87 -2.35 5.74 -6.67
CA GLU A 87 -1.70 4.91 -5.65
C GLU A 87 -0.20 5.19 -5.60
N GLU A 88 0.45 5.24 -6.76
CA GLU A 88 1.87 5.59 -6.88
C GLU A 88 2.14 6.96 -6.23
N LYS A 89 1.34 7.97 -6.62
CA LYS A 89 1.48 9.34 -6.09
C LYS A 89 1.21 9.42 -4.59
N TYR A 90 0.24 8.65 -4.09
CA TYR A 90 -0.05 8.57 -2.67
C TYR A 90 1.15 8.02 -1.90
N ASP A 91 1.72 6.90 -2.35
CA ASP A 91 2.89 6.30 -1.74
C ASP A 91 4.10 7.21 -1.82
N GLN A 92 4.32 7.91 -2.94
CA GLN A 92 5.38 8.91 -3.06
C GLN A 92 5.27 10.01 -2.01
N ILE A 93 4.07 10.59 -1.83
CA ILE A 93 3.83 11.64 -0.84
C ILE A 93 4.05 11.11 0.58
N LYS A 94 3.59 9.89 0.87
CA LYS A 94 3.70 9.27 2.20
C LYS A 94 5.12 8.86 2.53
N MET A 95 5.86 8.30 1.58
CA MET A 95 7.26 7.96 1.74
C MET A 95 8.10 9.22 1.96
N ARG A 96 7.86 10.28 1.16
CA ARG A 96 8.51 11.59 1.37
C ARG A 96 8.22 12.15 2.75
N GLN A 97 6.95 12.14 3.17
CA GLN A 97 6.56 12.63 4.50
C GLN A 97 7.33 11.88 5.59
N LYS A 98 7.40 10.55 5.49
CA LYS A 98 8.11 9.70 6.47
C LYS A 98 9.62 9.94 6.47
N PHE A 99 10.20 10.18 5.30
CA PHE A 99 11.60 10.53 5.16
C PHE A 99 11.89 11.88 5.83
N MET A 100 11.09 12.90 5.54
CA MET A 100 11.22 14.24 6.16
C MET A 100 11.02 14.18 7.67
N GLU A 101 9.97 13.52 8.18
CA GLU A 101 9.72 13.37 9.62
C GLU A 101 10.91 12.78 10.40
N ARG A 102 11.74 11.99 9.70
CA ARG A 102 12.88 11.28 10.27
C ARG A 102 14.17 12.06 10.19
N PHE A 103 14.39 12.77 9.09
CA PHE A 103 15.67 13.41 8.81
C PHE A 103 15.66 14.93 8.97
N ASP A 104 14.57 15.60 8.60
CA ASP A 104 14.42 17.06 8.78
C ASP A 104 14.05 17.34 10.25
N THR A 105 15.07 17.61 11.08
CA THR A 105 14.87 17.75 12.52
C THR A 105 14.54 19.17 12.94
N ASP A 106 14.97 20.16 12.19
CA ASP A 106 14.69 21.58 12.44
C ASP A 106 13.47 22.12 11.67
N LYS A 107 12.91 21.31 10.77
CA LYS A 107 11.66 21.54 10.01
C LYS A 107 11.77 22.67 9.01
N ASP A 108 12.94 22.80 8.39
CA ASP A 108 13.20 23.82 7.37
C ASP A 108 12.89 23.33 5.93
N TYR A 109 12.43 22.07 5.78
CA TYR A 109 12.15 21.36 4.52
C TYR A 109 13.37 21.00 3.69
N PHE A 110 14.56 21.17 4.25
CA PHE A 110 15.82 20.66 3.73
C PHE A 110 16.39 19.63 4.71
N ILE A 111 17.21 18.71 4.19
CA ILE A 111 17.93 17.78 5.06
C ILE A 111 19.40 18.06 4.92
N SER A 112 20.00 18.60 5.98
CA SER A 112 21.44 18.79 6.00
C SER A 112 22.17 17.44 6.07
N ARG A 113 23.41 17.43 5.59
CA ARG A 113 24.30 16.26 5.72
C ARG A 113 24.41 15.76 7.17
N GLU A 114 24.44 16.67 8.14
CA GLU A 114 24.61 16.31 9.55
C GLU A 114 23.38 15.58 10.10
N GLU A 115 22.19 16.06 9.74
CA GLU A 115 20.93 15.41 10.08
C GLU A 115 20.79 14.03 9.45
N PHE A 116 21.15 13.91 8.17
CA PHE A 116 21.18 12.65 7.46
C PHE A 116 22.06 11.62 8.18
N LEU A 117 23.32 11.96 8.45
CA LEU A 117 24.28 11.07 9.09
C LEU A 117 23.93 10.69 10.53
N LYS A 118 23.19 11.56 11.23
CA LYS A 118 22.74 11.31 12.59
C LYS A 118 21.58 10.31 12.61
N ASN A 119 20.62 10.47 11.71
CA ASN A 119 19.39 9.69 11.71
C ASN A 119 19.47 8.40 10.86
N VAL A 120 20.46 8.28 9.96
CA VAL A 120 20.64 7.07 9.14
C VAL A 120 20.87 5.80 9.97
N LYS A 121 21.48 5.94 11.15
CA LYS A 121 21.80 4.82 12.06
C LYS A 121 20.64 4.41 12.97
N VAL A 122 19.53 5.15 12.96
CA VAL A 122 18.39 4.90 13.85
C VAL A 122 17.50 3.82 13.22
N PRO A 123 17.48 2.57 13.70
CA PRO A 123 16.65 1.55 13.04
C PRO A 123 15.15 1.90 13.14
N TYR A 124 14.36 1.41 12.18
CA TYR A 124 12.91 1.35 12.33
C TYR A 124 12.52 0.44 13.49
N VAL A 125 11.30 0.62 14.01
CA VAL A 125 10.77 -0.25 15.07
C VAL A 125 10.72 -1.69 14.54
N LEU A 126 11.07 -2.66 15.41
CA LEU A 126 11.03 -4.08 15.09
C LEU A 126 9.68 -4.48 14.46
N GLY A 127 9.72 -4.99 13.24
CA GLY A 127 8.55 -5.40 12.46
C GLY A 127 8.12 -4.42 11.37
N ASP A 128 8.70 -3.22 11.32
CA ASP A 128 8.39 -2.18 10.32
C ASP A 128 9.53 -2.04 9.29
N HIS A 129 10.02 -3.15 8.75
CA HIS A 129 11.13 -3.13 7.78
C HIS A 129 10.70 -2.76 6.37
N TYR A 130 9.46 -3.07 6.01
CA TYR A 130 8.93 -2.91 4.65
C TYR A 130 7.83 -1.86 4.63
N TRP A 131 7.82 -1.07 3.56
CA TRP A 131 6.74 -0.16 3.28
C TRP A 131 5.48 -0.94 2.91
N LYS A 132 4.33 -0.47 3.44
CA LYS A 132 3.01 -0.96 3.04
C LYS A 132 2.45 0.01 2.01
N THR A 133 2.34 -0.45 0.77
CA THR A 133 1.88 0.37 -0.34
C THR A 133 0.40 0.70 -0.21
N ALA A 134 -0.08 1.71 -0.93
CA ALA A 134 -1.50 2.06 -1.00
C ALA A 134 -2.36 0.84 -1.35
N GLN A 135 -1.89 0.03 -2.30
CA GLN A 135 -2.50 -1.25 -2.66
C GLN A 135 -2.58 -2.21 -1.47
N ASP A 136 -1.55 -2.29 -0.65
CA ASP A 136 -1.57 -3.16 0.54
C ASP A 136 -2.53 -2.68 1.63
N VAL A 137 -2.78 -1.36 1.76
CA VAL A 137 -3.73 -0.83 2.76
C VAL A 137 -5.17 -0.84 2.28
N GLU A 138 -5.46 -0.67 0.99
CA GLU A 138 -6.82 -0.84 0.45
C GLU A 138 -7.32 -2.28 0.69
N ASP A 139 -6.47 -3.28 0.44
CA ASP A 139 -6.83 -4.69 0.68
C ASP A 139 -6.88 -5.09 2.17
N VAL A 140 -6.30 -4.31 3.11
CA VAL A 140 -6.42 -4.58 4.57
C VAL A 140 -7.83 -4.28 5.09
N PHE A 141 -8.60 -3.44 4.41
CA PHE A 141 -10.03 -3.27 4.71
C PHE A 141 -10.88 -4.47 4.24
N GLU A 142 -10.29 -5.44 3.51
CA GLU A 142 -10.94 -6.69 3.16
C GLU A 142 -10.74 -7.74 4.25
N THR A 143 -11.72 -7.78 5.16
CA THR A 143 -12.01 -8.76 6.22
C THR A 143 -11.31 -10.12 6.16
N ASP A 144 -10.84 -10.58 7.32
CA ASP A 144 -10.38 -11.94 7.62
C ASP A 144 -11.31 -13.03 7.01
N GLU A 145 -10.75 -14.09 6.41
CA GLU A 145 -11.48 -15.21 5.83
C GLU A 145 -12.53 -15.82 6.79
N SER A 146 -12.30 -15.75 8.10
CA SER A 146 -13.21 -16.23 9.13
C SER A 146 -14.46 -15.37 9.28
N GLU A 147 -14.32 -14.04 9.23
CA GLU A 147 -15.43 -13.09 9.23
C GLU A 147 -16.25 -13.18 7.93
N LEU A 148 -15.57 -13.36 6.78
CA LEU A 148 -16.22 -13.63 5.49
C LEU A 148 -17.03 -14.93 5.51
N ARG A 149 -16.48 -16.02 6.09
CA ARG A 149 -17.22 -17.28 6.24
C ARG A 149 -18.44 -17.12 7.15
N ARG A 150 -18.33 -16.32 8.21
CA ARG A 150 -19.47 -16.04 9.11
C ARG A 150 -20.58 -15.32 8.34
N LEU A 151 -20.25 -14.22 7.66
CA LEU A 151 -21.19 -13.44 6.85
C LEU A 151 -21.86 -14.25 5.73
N ALA A 152 -21.08 -15.07 5.01
CA ALA A 152 -21.64 -15.92 3.96
C ALA A 152 -22.60 -16.99 4.51
N SER A 153 -22.29 -17.55 5.68
CA SER A 153 -23.16 -18.52 6.36
C SER A 153 -24.43 -17.85 6.89
N GLU A 154 -24.31 -16.64 7.41
CA GLU A 154 -25.44 -15.83 7.89
C GLU A 154 -26.38 -15.43 6.75
N ALA A 155 -25.85 -14.98 5.62
CA ALA A 155 -26.63 -14.67 4.41
C ALA A 155 -27.39 -15.90 3.89
N GLN A 156 -26.77 -17.08 3.84
CA GLN A 156 -27.44 -18.33 3.44
C GLN A 156 -28.54 -18.77 4.43
N SER A 157 -28.39 -18.44 5.71
CA SER A 157 -29.39 -18.75 6.73
C SER A 157 -30.61 -17.87 6.58
N LEU A 158 -30.39 -16.57 6.37
CA LEU A 158 -31.45 -15.58 6.11
C LEU A 158 -32.20 -15.86 4.80
N GLU A 159 -31.50 -16.31 3.76
CA GLU A 159 -32.12 -16.67 2.47
C GLU A 159 -32.99 -17.94 2.60
N LYS A 160 -32.60 -18.90 3.44
CA LYS A 160 -33.40 -20.09 3.75
C LYS A 160 -34.63 -19.77 4.59
N ASP A 161 -34.50 -18.87 5.57
CA ASP A 161 -35.64 -18.41 6.36
C ASP A 161 -36.65 -17.64 5.49
N HIS A 162 -36.18 -16.85 4.52
CA HIS A 162 -37.04 -16.14 3.57
C HIS A 162 -37.79 -17.06 2.58
N LEU A 163 -37.29 -18.28 2.33
CA LEU A 163 -37.97 -19.29 1.52
C LEU A 163 -39.01 -20.11 2.30
N THR A 164 -38.97 -20.07 3.65
CA THR A 164 -39.95 -20.77 4.50
C THR A 164 -41.19 -19.94 4.83
N ASP A 165 -41.18 -18.63 4.55
CA ASP A 165 -42.28 -17.69 4.80
C ASP A 165 -43.00 -17.22 3.51
N ALA A 166 -43.18 -18.10 2.52
CA ALA A 166 -44.11 -17.84 1.43
C ALA A 166 -45.55 -18.15 1.91
N PRO A 167 -46.48 -17.17 2.00
CA PRO A 167 -47.85 -17.44 2.40
C PRO A 167 -48.54 -18.31 1.34
N ASN A 168 -49.16 -19.39 1.81
CA ASN A 168 -49.95 -20.32 1.03
C ASN A 168 -51.17 -19.62 0.39
N LEU A 169 -51.05 -19.22 -0.88
CA LEU A 169 -52.18 -18.70 -1.66
C LEU A 169 -52.94 -19.90 -2.27
N HIS A 170 -53.82 -20.52 -1.49
CA HIS A 170 -54.79 -21.46 -2.02
C HIS A 170 -56.07 -20.76 -2.47
N GLN A 171 -56.45 -21.12 -3.69
CA GLN A 171 -57.58 -20.66 -4.47
C GLN A 171 -58.90 -21.00 -3.77
N THR A 172 -59.80 -20.03 -3.70
CA THR A 172 -61.24 -20.29 -3.72
C THR A 172 -61.85 -19.57 -4.90
N THR A 173 -62.11 -20.36 -5.95
CA THR A 173 -63.03 -20.03 -7.04
C THR A 173 -64.45 -19.93 -6.52
N GLU A 174 -65.14 -18.81 -6.73
CA GLU A 174 -66.56 -18.81 -7.11
C GLU A 174 -66.83 -17.69 -8.14
N GLN A 175 -67.57 -18.07 -9.18
CA GLN A 175 -67.86 -17.34 -10.42
C GLN A 175 -69.02 -16.31 -10.25
N PRO A 176 -69.23 -15.41 -11.23
CA PRO A 176 -70.02 -14.20 -11.06
C PRO A 176 -71.53 -14.47 -11.18
N ASN A 177 -72.37 -13.68 -10.50
CA ASN A 177 -73.77 -13.57 -10.86
C ASN A 177 -74.16 -12.12 -11.11
N VAL A 178 -74.68 -11.90 -12.31
CA VAL A 178 -75.19 -10.64 -12.83
C VAL A 178 -76.69 -10.60 -12.50
N GLN A 179 -77.18 -9.50 -11.92
CA GLN A 179 -78.54 -9.05 -12.21
C GLN A 179 -78.69 -7.54 -12.03
N LYS A 180 -79.05 -6.89 -13.15
CA LYS A 180 -79.78 -5.62 -13.27
C LYS A 180 -80.98 -5.64 -12.30
N THR A 181 -81.43 -4.55 -11.69
CA THR A 181 -81.90 -3.28 -12.27
C THR A 181 -82.05 -2.27 -11.14
#